data_AF-A0A1F6TMA7-F1
#
_entry.id   AF-A0A1F6TMA7-F1
#
_cell.length_a   1.000
_cell.length_b   1.000
_cell.length_c   1.000
_cell.angle_alpha   90.00
_cell.angle_beta   90.00
_cell.angle_gamma   90.00
#
_symmetry.space_group_name_H-M   'P 1'
#
loop_
_entity.id
_entity.type
_entity.pdbx_description
1 polymer ?
#
loop_
_entity_poly.entity_id
_entity_poly.type
_entity_poly.pdbx_seq_one_letter_code
_entity_poly.pdbx_strand_id
1 'polypeptide(L)'
;MENIFFILLGLITGGILVYFIFGKKKEEAKSDTGLNLILTQINELSRTVDSKLGESHKQVQESLQFHSSESNKIIRDVTERLTRLDETNKQVISFADQLQSLENILKNPKQRGILGEYYLETVLKNVLPPGSYQMQYPFPDGTIVDAVVFVKDKIIPIDSKFSLENYNKMVEEKDLTEKKRLENVFVGDLKNRITETSKYIQPTKGTTDFAFMFIPHEAIYYDLLTNKVGSSEENAENLIQRAAGKYKVI
;
A
#
# COMPACT_ATOMS: atom_id res chain seq x y z
N MET A 1 -115.65 18.29 72.04
CA MET A 1 -115.60 18.89 70.69
C MET A 1 -114.41 19.84 70.55
N GLU A 2 -113.99 20.59 71.58
CA GLU A 2 -112.83 21.52 71.51
C GLU A 2 -111.47 20.85 71.21
N ASN A 3 -111.14 19.70 71.82
CA ASN A 3 -109.81 19.11 71.66
C ASN A 3 -109.50 18.61 70.24
N ILE A 4 -110.51 18.26 69.45
CA ILE A 4 -110.35 17.80 68.06
C ILE A 4 -109.97 18.97 67.14
N PHE A 5 -110.46 20.18 67.44
CA PHE A 5 -110.17 21.39 66.67
C PHE A 5 -108.69 21.81 66.81
N PHE A 6 -108.13 21.73 68.01
CA PHE A 6 -106.71 22.05 68.24
C PHE A 6 -105.74 21.06 67.57
N ILE A 7 -106.10 19.78 67.49
CA ILE A 7 -105.28 18.76 66.81
C ILE A 7 -105.27 19.00 65.29
N LEU A 8 -106.42 19.34 64.70
CA LEU A 8 -106.52 19.70 63.28
C LEU A 8 -105.74 20.98 62.96
N LEU A 9 -105.78 21.99 63.83
CA LEU A 9 -105.01 23.23 63.66
C LEU A 9 -103.49 22.98 63.76
N GLY A 10 -103.08 22.08 64.66
CA GLY A 10 -101.69 21.63 64.79
C GLY A 10 -101.18 20.87 63.55
N LEU A 11 -102.03 20.04 62.95
CA LEU A 11 -101.68 19.31 61.72
C LEU A 11 -101.58 20.24 60.50
N ILE A 12 -102.45 21.24 60.38
CA ILE A 12 -102.40 22.21 59.28
C ILE A 12 -101.16 23.10 59.41
N THR A 13 -100.87 23.61 60.61
CA THR A 13 -99.68 24.43 60.86
C THR A 13 -98.38 23.63 60.71
N GLY A 14 -98.37 22.38 61.16
CA GLY A 14 -97.27 21.44 60.93
C GLY A 14 -97.06 21.13 59.44
N GLY A 15 -98.14 20.92 58.69
CA GLY A 15 -98.10 20.69 57.24
C GLY A 15 -97.57 21.90 56.47
N ILE A 16 -97.95 23.12 56.86
CA ILE A 16 -97.43 24.36 56.27
C ILE A 16 -95.95 24.54 56.61
N LEU A 17 -95.53 24.25 57.85
CA LEU A 17 -94.11 24.27 58.24
C LEU A 17 -93.27 23.26 57.46
N VAL A 18 -93.76 22.03 57.28
CA VAL A 18 -93.09 21.01 56.47
C VAL A 18 -93.03 21.44 55.00
N TYR A 19 -94.10 22.01 54.45
CA TYR A 19 -94.11 22.55 53.08
C TYR A 19 -93.16 23.73 52.92
N PHE A 20 -93.01 24.60 53.93
CA PHE A 20 -92.08 25.73 53.87
C PHE A 20 -90.62 25.30 54.03
N ILE A 21 -90.36 24.27 54.85
CA ILE A 21 -89.03 23.69 55.08
C ILE A 21 -88.59 22.86 53.86
N PHE A 22 -89.50 22.08 53.25
CA PHE A 22 -89.19 21.29 52.05
C PHE A 22 -89.34 22.06 50.73
N GLY A 23 -90.13 23.14 50.70
CA GLY A 23 -90.39 23.96 49.52
C GLY A 23 -89.27 24.95 49.17
N LYS A 24 -88.30 25.16 50.06
CA LYS A 24 -87.10 25.98 49.82
C LYS A 24 -85.86 25.17 49.40
N LYS A 25 -86.04 24.15 48.55
CA LYS A 25 -84.93 23.51 47.84
C LYS A 25 -85.07 23.74 46.33
N LYS A 26 -84.63 24.91 45.88
CA LYS A 26 -84.29 25.13 44.48
C LYS A 26 -83.24 26.22 44.36
N GLU A 27 -81.98 25.81 44.40
CA GLU A 27 -80.86 26.59 43.88
C GLU A 27 -79.78 25.61 43.38
N GLU A 28 -80.03 25.06 42.19
CA GLU A 28 -79.03 24.43 41.35
C GLU A 28 -78.21 25.56 40.70
N ALA A 29 -77.14 26.01 41.36
CA ALA A 29 -76.20 27.00 40.80
C ALA A 29 -74.72 26.63 41.02
N LYS A 30 -74.43 25.37 41.38
CA LYS A 30 -73.05 24.86 41.59
C LYS A 30 -72.57 23.80 40.60
N SER A 31 -73.43 23.31 39.70
CA SER A 31 -73.07 22.32 38.68
C SER A 31 -72.42 22.97 37.45
N ASP A 32 -73.00 24.05 36.93
CA ASP A 32 -72.52 24.70 35.71
C ASP A 32 -71.16 25.37 35.87
N THR A 33 -70.86 25.97 37.02
CA THR A 33 -69.58 26.64 37.27
C THR A 33 -68.40 25.66 37.30
N GLY A 34 -68.60 24.46 37.86
CA GLY A 34 -67.58 23.41 37.89
C GLY A 34 -67.36 22.77 36.52
N LEU A 35 -68.44 22.52 35.77
CA LEU A 35 -68.38 22.05 34.38
C LEU A 35 -67.68 23.07 33.46
N ASN A 36 -67.99 24.36 33.63
CA ASN A 36 -67.36 25.44 32.86
C ASN A 36 -65.85 25.55 33.15
N LEU A 37 -65.42 25.37 34.41
CA LEU A 37 -64.00 25.32 34.81
C LEU A 37 -63.25 24.13 34.18
N ILE A 38 -63.87 22.96 34.16
CA ILE A 38 -63.29 21.76 33.51
C ILE A 38 -63.18 21.96 32.01
N LEU A 39 -64.21 22.53 31.36
CA LEU A 39 -64.18 22.87 29.94
C LEU A 39 -63.09 23.91 29.62
N THR A 40 -62.82 24.86 30.51
CA THR A 40 -61.72 25.82 30.31
C THR A 40 -60.36 25.15 30.44
N GLN A 41 -60.16 24.29 31.45
CA GLN A 41 -58.91 23.53 31.61
C GLN A 41 -58.64 22.58 30.45
N ILE A 42 -59.66 21.89 29.92
CA ILE A 42 -59.50 21.01 28.76
C ILE A 42 -59.08 21.81 27.52
N ASN A 43 -59.65 22.99 27.31
CA ASN A 43 -59.26 23.86 26.20
C ASN A 43 -57.83 24.40 26.34
N GLU A 44 -57.39 24.78 27.55
CA GLU A 44 -55.99 25.17 27.80
C GLU A 44 -55.02 24.00 27.61
N LEU A 45 -55.40 22.80 28.08
CA LEU A 45 -54.60 21.60 27.90
C LEU A 45 -54.48 21.27 26.42
N SER A 46 -55.58 21.31 25.67
CA SER A 46 -55.58 21.11 24.21
C SER A 46 -54.65 22.09 23.51
N ARG A 47 -54.70 23.39 23.85
CA ARG A 47 -53.81 24.41 23.29
C ARG A 47 -52.34 24.17 23.64
N THR A 48 -52.07 23.75 24.87
CA THR A 48 -50.71 23.46 25.34
C THR A 48 -50.14 22.23 24.64
N VAL A 49 -50.95 21.19 24.46
CA VAL A 49 -50.60 19.97 23.74
C VAL A 49 -50.35 20.27 22.26
N ASP A 50 -51.22 21.05 21.60
CA ASP A 50 -51.01 21.47 20.20
C ASP A 50 -49.74 22.29 20.04
N SER A 51 -49.47 23.21 20.97
CA SER A 51 -48.23 24.00 20.95
C SER A 51 -46.99 23.12 21.14
N LYS A 52 -47.03 22.15 22.07
CA LYS A 52 -45.92 21.23 22.31
C LYS A 52 -45.72 20.22 21.18
N LEU A 53 -46.79 19.78 20.54
CA LEU A 53 -46.74 18.94 19.34
C LEU A 53 -46.15 19.72 18.16
N GLY A 54 -46.53 20.98 17.96
CA GLY A 54 -45.95 21.84 16.94
C GLY A 54 -44.45 22.09 17.16
N GLU A 55 -44.04 22.35 18.41
CA GLU A 55 -42.63 22.51 18.78
C GLU A 55 -41.83 21.22 18.57
N SER A 56 -42.38 20.08 19.00
CA SER A 56 -41.79 18.75 18.80
C SER A 56 -41.64 18.40 17.32
N HIS A 57 -42.67 18.69 16.51
CA HIS A 57 -42.63 18.47 15.06
C HIS A 57 -41.50 19.30 14.41
N LYS A 58 -41.36 20.56 14.81
CA LYS A 58 -40.29 21.43 14.32
C LYS A 58 -38.91 20.90 14.73
N GLN A 59 -38.74 20.47 15.98
CA GLN A 59 -37.47 19.94 16.47
C GLN A 59 -37.09 18.61 15.79
N VAL A 60 -38.07 17.74 15.55
CA VAL A 60 -37.88 16.50 14.78
C VAL A 60 -37.48 16.80 13.34
N GLN A 61 -38.10 17.82 12.72
CA GLN A 61 -37.77 18.20 11.35
C GLN A 61 -36.36 18.80 11.24
N GLU A 62 -35.95 19.66 12.18
CA GLU A 62 -34.57 20.17 12.26
C GLU A 62 -33.56 19.03 12.48
N SER A 63 -33.86 18.09 13.37
CA SER A 63 -33.01 16.92 13.62
C SER A 63 -32.87 16.02 12.38
N LEU A 64 -33.97 15.75 11.67
CA LEU A 64 -33.95 14.99 10.41
C LEU A 64 -33.14 15.69 9.32
N GLN A 65 -33.27 17.01 9.18
CA GLN A 65 -32.46 17.78 8.22
C GLN A 65 -30.97 17.74 8.59
N PHE A 66 -30.65 17.90 9.89
CA PHE A 66 -29.29 17.80 10.37
C PHE A 66 -28.69 16.41 10.09
N HIS A 67 -29.37 15.33 10.47
CA HIS A 67 -28.93 13.97 10.22
C HIS A 67 -28.81 13.64 8.73
N SER A 68 -29.71 14.14 7.88
CA SER A 68 -29.63 13.99 6.43
C SER A 68 -28.40 14.70 5.86
N SER A 69 -28.10 15.91 6.33
CA SER A 69 -26.94 16.68 5.89
C SER A 69 -25.62 16.00 6.28
N GLU A 70 -25.53 15.50 7.52
CA GLU A 70 -24.35 14.77 8.00
C GLU A 70 -24.18 13.43 7.28
N SER A 71 -25.28 12.72 7.01
CA SER A 71 -25.23 11.48 6.21
C SER A 71 -24.70 11.73 4.80
N ASN A 72 -25.12 12.81 4.14
CA ASN A 72 -24.61 13.20 2.83
C ASN A 72 -23.11 13.54 2.86
N LYS A 73 -22.62 14.20 3.92
CA LYS A 73 -21.18 14.44 4.11
C LYS A 73 -20.41 13.14 4.28
N ILE A 74 -20.90 12.23 5.14
CA ILE A 74 -20.26 10.93 5.38
C ILE A 74 -20.19 10.13 4.07
N ILE A 75 -21.28 10.09 3.30
CA ILE A 75 -21.30 9.39 2.01
C ILE A 75 -20.29 10.01 1.03
N ARG A 76 -20.17 11.34 0.98
CA ARG A 76 -19.13 12.00 0.16
C ARG A 76 -17.73 11.64 0.62
N ASP A 77 -17.44 11.67 1.92
CA ASP A 77 -16.12 11.35 2.47
C ASP A 77 -15.74 9.88 2.19
N VAL A 78 -16.70 8.96 2.34
CA VAL A 78 -16.52 7.54 2.01
C VAL A 78 -16.28 7.34 0.50
N THR A 79 -17.05 8.03 -0.35
CA THR A 79 -16.88 7.95 -1.82
C THR A 79 -15.53 8.51 -2.25
N GLU A 80 -15.07 9.61 -1.64
CA GLU A 80 -13.76 10.20 -1.92
C GLU A 80 -12.62 9.26 -1.49
N ARG A 81 -12.75 8.63 -0.31
CA ARG A 81 -11.79 7.62 0.17
C ARG A 81 -11.76 6.37 -0.72
N LEU A 82 -12.91 5.88 -1.18
CA LEU A 82 -12.98 4.77 -2.12
C LEU A 82 -12.34 5.10 -3.47
N THR A 83 -12.56 6.32 -3.98
CA THR A 83 -11.94 6.78 -5.23
C THR A 83 -10.42 6.83 -5.11
N ARG A 84 -9.89 7.33 -3.98
CA ARG A 84 -8.43 7.31 -3.68
C ARG A 84 -7.87 5.89 -3.54
N LEU A 85 -8.65 4.94 -3.01
CA LEU A 85 -8.26 3.53 -2.95
C LEU A 85 -8.18 2.90 -4.34
N ASP A 86 -9.10 3.21 -5.25
CA ASP A 86 -9.02 2.77 -6.65
C ASP A 86 -7.78 3.32 -7.37
N GLU A 87 -7.40 4.57 -7.12
CA GLU A 87 -6.15 5.16 -7.63
C GLU A 87 -4.91 4.43 -7.07
N THR A 88 -4.93 4.09 -5.78
CA THR A 88 -3.83 3.34 -5.13
C THR A 88 -3.71 1.93 -5.72
N ASN A 89 -4.83 1.22 -5.93
CA ASN A 89 -4.84 -0.09 -6.57
C ASN A 89 -4.28 -0.05 -8.01
N LYS A 90 -4.58 1.00 -8.78
CA LYS A 90 -3.98 1.19 -10.12
C LYS A 90 -2.46 1.37 -10.07
N GLN A 91 -1.92 2.08 -9.07
CA GLN A 91 -0.47 2.21 -8.88
C GLN A 91 0.19 0.87 -8.53
N VAL A 92 -0.47 0.03 -7.72
CA VAL A 92 0.04 -1.31 -7.38
C VAL A 92 0.12 -2.22 -8.62
N ILE A 93 -0.89 -2.17 -9.51
CA ILE A 93 -0.85 -2.92 -10.79
C ILE A 93 0.33 -2.46 -11.65
N SER A 94 0.59 -1.14 -11.75
CA SER A 94 1.74 -0.67 -12.53
C SER A 94 3.09 -1.07 -11.95
N PHE A 95 3.17 -1.28 -10.63
CA PHE A 95 4.41 -1.75 -9.99
C PHE A 95 4.68 -3.23 -10.28
N ALA A 96 3.65 -4.08 -10.30
CA ALA A 96 3.77 -5.47 -10.72
C ALA A 96 4.23 -5.60 -12.18
N ASP A 97 3.69 -4.76 -13.07
CA ASP A 97 4.12 -4.71 -14.48
C ASP A 97 5.57 -4.25 -14.64
N GLN A 98 6.04 -3.32 -13.80
CA GLN A 98 7.44 -2.88 -13.78
C GLN A 98 8.39 -3.99 -13.30
N LEU A 99 8.00 -4.77 -12.29
CA LEU A 99 8.76 -5.93 -11.82
C LEU A 99 8.81 -7.03 -12.90
N GLN A 100 7.70 -7.26 -13.60
CA GLN A 100 7.66 -8.21 -14.71
C GLN A 100 8.50 -7.72 -15.92
N SER A 101 8.56 -6.41 -16.14
CA SER A 101 9.45 -5.81 -17.14
C SER A 101 10.93 -6.02 -16.78
N LEU A 102 11.32 -5.85 -15.51
CA LEU A 102 12.66 -6.17 -15.01
C LEU A 102 12.99 -7.66 -15.19
N GLU A 103 12.07 -8.56 -14.83
CA GLU A 103 12.23 -10.00 -15.04
C GLU A 103 12.42 -10.34 -16.52
N ASN A 104 11.66 -9.70 -17.41
CA ASN A 104 11.75 -9.93 -18.85
C ASN A 104 13.03 -9.36 -19.48
N ILE A 105 13.53 -8.22 -18.97
CA ILE A 105 14.84 -7.67 -19.36
C ILE A 105 15.97 -8.61 -18.96
N LEU A 106 15.83 -9.33 -17.84
CA LEU A 106 16.77 -10.36 -17.40
C LEU A 106 16.69 -11.66 -18.21
N LYS A 107 15.65 -11.89 -19.03
CA LYS A 107 15.51 -13.10 -19.87
C LYS A 107 16.26 -13.01 -21.21
N ASN A 108 16.44 -11.82 -21.78
CA ASN A 108 17.06 -11.66 -23.10
C ASN A 108 18.60 -11.49 -23.00
N PRO A 109 19.42 -12.35 -23.65
CA PRO A 109 20.89 -12.24 -23.63
C PRO A 109 21.44 -10.87 -24.04
N LYS A 110 20.81 -10.21 -25.03
CA LYS A 110 21.24 -8.88 -25.50
C LYS A 110 20.95 -7.80 -24.48
N GLN A 111 19.80 -7.85 -23.82
CA GLN A 111 19.42 -6.89 -22.78
C GLN A 111 20.27 -7.07 -21.52
N ARG A 112 20.65 -8.31 -21.17
CA ARG A 112 21.62 -8.57 -20.09
C ARG A 112 22.99 -7.98 -20.37
N GLY A 113 23.50 -8.10 -21.61
CA GLY A 113 24.76 -7.47 -22.00
C GLY A 113 24.72 -5.95 -21.81
N ILE A 114 23.64 -5.31 -22.28
CA ILE A 114 23.40 -3.87 -22.09
C ILE A 114 23.34 -3.49 -20.60
N LEU A 115 22.69 -4.30 -19.76
CA LEU A 115 22.66 -4.06 -18.31
C LEU A 115 24.06 -4.17 -17.68
N GLY A 116 24.85 -5.16 -18.08
CA GLY A 116 26.24 -5.31 -17.61
C GLY A 116 27.09 -4.09 -17.95
N GLU A 117 27.00 -3.62 -19.20
CA GLU A 117 27.67 -2.40 -19.65
C GLU A 117 27.17 -1.16 -18.91
N TYR A 118 25.87 -1.05 -18.67
CA TYR A 118 25.28 0.06 -17.89
C TYR A 118 25.77 0.07 -16.44
N TYR A 119 25.85 -1.10 -15.78
CA TYR A 119 26.42 -1.22 -14.44
C TYR A 119 27.89 -0.82 -14.44
N LEU A 120 28.67 -1.30 -15.41
CA LEU A 120 30.07 -0.94 -15.57
C LEU A 120 30.23 0.58 -15.75
N GLU A 121 29.48 1.18 -16.67
CA GLU A 121 29.50 2.63 -16.91
C GLU A 121 29.16 3.42 -15.64
N THR A 122 28.13 2.98 -14.92
CA THR A 122 27.70 3.62 -13.66
C THR A 122 28.80 3.57 -12.60
N VAL A 123 29.45 2.42 -12.44
CA VAL A 123 30.57 2.26 -11.51
C VAL A 123 31.74 3.16 -11.91
N LEU A 124 32.15 3.14 -13.18
CA LEU A 124 33.25 3.96 -13.68
C LEU A 124 32.96 5.46 -13.49
N LYS A 125 31.74 5.91 -13.81
CA LYS A 125 31.30 7.29 -13.66
C LYS A 125 31.32 7.77 -12.21
N ASN A 126 30.98 6.90 -11.26
CA ASN A 126 30.90 7.25 -9.84
C ASN A 126 32.28 7.24 -9.15
N VAL A 127 33.21 6.43 -9.65
CA VAL A 127 34.53 6.23 -9.01
C VAL A 127 35.62 7.08 -9.68
N LEU A 128 35.54 7.29 -10.99
CA LEU A 128 36.61 7.93 -11.77
C LEU A 128 36.25 9.36 -12.18
N PRO A 129 37.26 10.26 -12.33
CA PRO A 129 37.02 11.59 -12.84
C PRO A 129 36.62 11.57 -14.33
N PRO A 130 35.84 12.57 -14.80
CA PRO A 130 35.47 12.69 -16.21
C PRO A 130 36.69 12.62 -17.14
N GLY A 131 36.57 11.89 -18.25
CA GLY A 131 37.64 11.72 -19.23
C GLY A 131 38.73 10.71 -18.87
N SER A 132 38.65 10.08 -17.68
CA SER A 132 39.61 9.03 -17.28
C SER A 132 39.24 7.64 -17.78
N TYR A 133 38.08 7.48 -18.41
CA TYR A 133 37.61 6.22 -18.98
C TYR A 133 36.84 6.47 -20.28
N GLN A 134 36.70 5.43 -21.10
CA GLN A 134 35.88 5.44 -22.30
C GLN A 134 35.17 4.10 -22.46
N MET A 135 33.86 4.15 -22.72
CA MET A 135 33.05 2.96 -23.06
C MET A 135 33.22 2.60 -24.54
N GLN A 136 33.04 1.33 -24.87
CA GLN A 136 33.06 0.79 -26.24
C GLN A 136 34.30 1.25 -27.02
N TYR A 137 35.48 1.03 -26.45
CA TYR A 137 36.74 1.52 -26.99
C TYR A 137 37.24 0.62 -28.14
N PRO A 138 37.41 1.17 -29.36
CA PRO A 138 37.95 0.41 -30.48
C PRO A 138 39.48 0.35 -30.42
N PHE A 139 40.03 -0.86 -30.42
CA PHE A 139 41.46 -1.08 -30.60
C PHE A 139 41.87 -0.94 -32.08
N PRO A 140 43.16 -0.68 -32.37
CA PRO A 140 43.66 -0.56 -33.75
C PRO A 140 43.49 -1.81 -34.64
N ASP A 141 43.20 -2.99 -34.07
CA ASP A 141 42.86 -4.20 -34.84
C ASP A 141 41.37 -4.34 -35.16
N GLY A 142 40.54 -3.37 -34.75
CA GLY A 142 39.10 -3.42 -34.92
C GLY A 142 38.35 -4.19 -33.84
N THR A 143 39.04 -4.74 -32.83
CA THR A 143 38.36 -5.30 -31.65
C THR A 143 37.82 -4.18 -30.78
N ILE A 144 36.63 -4.37 -30.20
CA ILE A 144 36.01 -3.37 -29.31
C ILE A 144 35.89 -4.01 -27.92
N VAL A 145 36.42 -3.31 -26.92
CA VAL A 145 36.30 -3.68 -25.51
C VAL A 145 35.23 -2.82 -24.84
N ASP A 146 34.52 -3.39 -23.87
CA ASP A 146 33.35 -2.74 -23.24
C ASP A 146 33.72 -1.42 -22.57
N ALA A 147 34.88 -1.35 -21.89
CA ALA A 147 35.45 -0.10 -21.43
C ALA A 147 36.98 -0.12 -21.36
N VAL A 148 37.57 1.07 -21.31
CA VAL A 148 38.97 1.28 -20.96
C VAL A 148 39.10 2.35 -19.90
N VAL A 149 40.12 2.23 -19.05
CA VAL A 149 40.56 3.28 -18.12
C VAL A 149 41.94 3.76 -18.54
N PHE A 150 42.11 5.08 -18.65
CA PHE A 150 43.37 5.70 -19.00
C PHE A 150 44.18 5.98 -17.74
N VAL A 151 45.39 5.40 -17.67
CA VAL A 151 46.33 5.64 -16.57
C VAL A 151 47.66 6.04 -17.17
N LYS A 152 47.97 7.35 -17.10
CA LYS A 152 49.17 7.94 -17.71
C LYS A 152 49.24 7.63 -19.21
N ASP A 153 50.23 6.87 -19.64
CA ASP A 153 50.50 6.43 -21.01
C ASP A 153 49.92 5.03 -21.31
N LYS A 154 49.16 4.45 -20.38
CA LYS A 154 48.62 3.09 -20.48
C LYS A 154 47.10 3.05 -20.49
N ILE A 155 46.58 2.05 -21.18
CA ILE A 155 45.16 1.75 -21.31
C ILE A 155 44.88 0.46 -20.52
N ILE A 156 43.99 0.50 -19.55
CA ILE A 156 43.53 -0.68 -18.82
C ILE A 156 42.23 -1.17 -19.46
N PRO A 157 42.22 -2.33 -20.15
CA PRO A 157 41.00 -2.87 -20.73
C PRO A 157 40.09 -3.49 -19.67
N ILE A 158 38.78 -3.30 -19.83
CA ILE A 158 37.74 -3.87 -18.95
C ILE A 158 36.64 -4.50 -19.81
N ASP A 159 36.41 -5.80 -19.66
CA ASP A 159 35.34 -6.54 -20.36
C ASP A 159 34.29 -7.04 -19.35
N SER A 160 33.00 -6.88 -19.67
CA SER A 160 31.86 -7.13 -18.79
C SER A 160 30.97 -8.30 -19.22
N LYS A 161 31.46 -9.17 -20.13
CA LYS A 161 30.65 -10.20 -20.80
C LYS A 161 30.37 -11.43 -19.94
N PHE A 162 29.76 -11.25 -18.78
CA PHE A 162 29.41 -12.36 -17.90
C PHE A 162 27.92 -12.75 -17.98
N SER A 163 27.63 -14.01 -18.34
CA SER A 163 26.27 -14.56 -18.34
C SER A 163 25.97 -15.26 -17.02
N LEU A 164 24.98 -14.76 -16.29
CA LEU A 164 24.53 -15.31 -14.99
C LEU A 164 23.71 -16.60 -15.10
N GLU A 165 23.41 -17.07 -16.32
CA GLU A 165 22.37 -18.07 -16.54
C GLU A 165 22.72 -19.43 -15.92
N ASN A 166 23.93 -19.94 -16.16
CA ASN A 166 24.34 -21.24 -15.61
C ASN A 166 24.59 -21.16 -14.10
N TYR A 167 24.97 -19.99 -13.58
CA TYR A 167 25.05 -19.76 -12.15
C TYR A 167 23.66 -19.80 -11.48
N ASN A 168 22.68 -19.07 -12.00
CA ASN A 168 21.33 -19.05 -11.45
C ASN A 168 20.72 -20.46 -11.47
N LYS A 169 20.85 -21.18 -12.60
CA LYS A 169 20.42 -22.59 -12.70
C LYS A 169 21.10 -23.47 -11.63
N MET A 170 22.40 -23.31 -11.42
CA MET A 170 23.15 -24.07 -10.42
C MET A 170 22.70 -23.76 -8.98
N VAL A 171 22.38 -22.51 -8.67
CA VAL A 171 21.93 -22.07 -7.33
C VAL A 171 20.52 -22.57 -7.04
N GLU A 172 19.63 -22.55 -8.03
CA GLU A 172 18.23 -22.99 -7.91
C GLU A 172 18.06 -24.52 -7.92
N GLU A 173 19.04 -25.25 -8.46
CA GLU A 173 18.99 -26.71 -8.58
C GLU A 173 19.06 -27.41 -7.22
N LYS A 174 18.18 -28.39 -7.04
CA LYS A 174 18.02 -29.19 -5.81
C LYS A 174 18.65 -30.57 -5.93
N ASP A 175 18.73 -31.11 -7.15
CA ASP A 175 19.45 -32.36 -7.40
C ASP A 175 20.96 -32.12 -7.34
N LEU A 176 21.63 -32.77 -6.38
CA LEU A 176 23.08 -32.66 -6.18
C LEU A 176 23.89 -33.10 -7.40
N THR A 177 23.39 -34.08 -8.16
CA THR A 177 24.08 -34.59 -9.37
C THR A 177 24.04 -33.56 -10.48
N GLU A 178 22.86 -33.01 -10.74
CA GLU A 178 22.66 -32.00 -11.77
C GLU A 178 23.32 -30.67 -11.39
N LYS A 179 23.28 -30.30 -10.11
CA LYS A 179 24.02 -29.15 -9.58
C LYS A 179 25.51 -29.26 -9.85
N LYS A 180 26.13 -30.42 -9.61
CA LYS A 180 27.56 -30.67 -9.90
C LYS A 180 27.86 -30.61 -11.41
N ARG A 181 26.92 -31.05 -12.26
CA ARG A 181 27.05 -30.92 -13.72
C ARG A 181 27.03 -29.45 -14.14
N LEU A 182 26.08 -28.67 -13.63
CA LEU A 182 25.93 -27.24 -13.89
C LEU A 182 27.14 -26.43 -13.38
N GLU A 183 27.70 -26.82 -12.23
CA GLU A 183 28.93 -26.26 -11.69
C GLU A 183 30.11 -26.42 -12.66
N ASN A 184 30.31 -27.62 -13.24
CA ASN A 184 31.36 -27.84 -14.23
C ASN A 184 31.16 -27.00 -15.50
N VAL A 185 29.92 -26.86 -15.95
CA VAL A 185 29.56 -26.01 -17.09
C VAL A 185 29.89 -24.55 -16.79
N PHE A 186 29.47 -24.07 -15.62
CA PHE A 186 29.73 -22.71 -15.15
C PHE A 186 31.24 -22.39 -15.07
N VAL A 187 32.03 -23.32 -14.52
CA VAL A 187 33.49 -23.18 -14.47
C VAL A 187 34.11 -23.15 -15.88
N GLY A 188 33.59 -23.96 -16.80
CA GLY A 188 33.99 -23.93 -18.22
C GLY A 188 33.70 -22.57 -18.87
N ASP A 189 32.52 -22.02 -18.65
CA ASP A 189 32.13 -20.71 -19.17
C ASP A 189 33.05 -19.61 -18.65
N LEU A 190 33.36 -19.61 -17.35
CA LEU A 190 34.28 -18.63 -16.75
C LEU A 190 35.67 -18.71 -17.39
N LYS A 191 36.22 -19.92 -17.58
CA LYS A 191 37.53 -20.11 -18.24
C LYS A 191 37.54 -19.58 -19.67
N ASN A 192 36.43 -19.78 -20.40
CA ASN A 192 36.28 -19.24 -21.75
C ASN A 192 36.22 -17.71 -21.74
N ARG A 193 35.47 -17.11 -20.82
CA ARG A 193 35.40 -15.64 -20.66
C ARG A 193 36.77 -15.05 -20.33
N ILE A 194 37.51 -15.61 -19.36
CA ILE A 194 38.88 -15.20 -19.02
C ILE A 194 39.77 -15.21 -20.27
N THR A 195 39.69 -16.27 -21.07
CA THR A 195 40.48 -16.38 -22.31
C THR A 195 40.08 -15.32 -23.33
N GLU A 196 38.81 -14.97 -23.42
CA GLU A 196 38.35 -13.88 -24.29
C GLU A 196 38.81 -12.51 -23.81
N THR A 197 38.68 -12.21 -22.52
CA THR A 197 39.15 -10.97 -21.91
C THR A 197 40.66 -10.78 -22.10
N SER A 198 41.45 -11.86 -22.04
CA SER A 198 42.90 -11.76 -22.27
C SER A 198 43.29 -11.29 -23.68
N LYS A 199 42.38 -11.35 -24.68
CA LYS A 199 42.65 -10.87 -26.04
C LYS A 199 42.81 -9.35 -26.10
N TYR A 200 42.28 -8.62 -25.11
CA TYR A 200 42.42 -7.17 -25.03
C TYR A 200 43.74 -6.74 -24.39
N ILE A 201 44.55 -7.68 -23.89
CA ILE A 201 45.89 -7.41 -23.36
C ILE A 201 46.85 -7.28 -24.55
N GLN A 202 47.06 -6.04 -24.99
CA GLN A 202 47.87 -5.68 -26.16
C GLN A 202 48.92 -4.62 -25.80
N PRO A 203 49.99 -4.97 -25.05
CA PRO A 203 50.98 -3.98 -24.59
C PRO A 203 51.68 -3.22 -25.72
N THR A 204 51.85 -3.86 -26.89
CA THR A 204 52.39 -3.22 -28.10
C THR A 204 51.50 -2.12 -28.67
N LYS A 205 50.22 -2.09 -28.28
CA LYS A 205 49.23 -1.07 -28.65
C LYS A 205 48.87 -0.15 -27.48
N GLY A 206 49.67 -0.14 -26.43
CA GLY A 206 49.54 0.79 -25.31
C GLY A 206 48.70 0.30 -24.13
N THR A 207 48.23 -0.95 -24.12
CA THR A 207 47.53 -1.47 -22.94
C THR A 207 48.49 -1.79 -21.80
N THR A 208 47.93 -1.99 -20.60
CA THR A 208 48.60 -2.72 -19.53
C THR A 208 48.88 -4.17 -19.92
N ASP A 209 49.75 -4.83 -19.17
CA ASP A 209 49.99 -6.26 -19.33
C ASP A 209 48.93 -7.13 -18.63
N PHE A 210 47.88 -6.52 -18.12
CA PHE A 210 46.70 -7.17 -17.57
C PHE A 210 45.41 -6.50 -18.07
N ALA A 211 44.28 -7.18 -17.92
CA ALA A 211 42.94 -6.65 -18.16
C ALA A 211 42.01 -7.00 -16.99
N PHE A 212 40.97 -6.20 -16.78
CA PHE A 212 39.93 -6.49 -15.79
C PHE A 212 38.75 -7.22 -16.42
N MET A 213 38.24 -8.23 -15.73
CA MET A 213 36.96 -8.85 -16.03
C MET A 213 35.91 -8.35 -15.03
N PHE A 214 34.95 -7.57 -15.51
CA PHE A 214 33.88 -7.05 -14.68
C PHE A 214 32.76 -8.08 -14.49
N ILE A 215 32.45 -8.40 -13.23
CA ILE A 215 31.37 -9.31 -12.84
C ILE A 215 30.24 -8.48 -12.21
N PRO A 216 29.10 -8.29 -12.90
CA PRO A 216 27.99 -7.48 -12.39
C PRO A 216 27.13 -8.22 -11.35
N HIS A 217 27.76 -8.99 -10.45
CA HIS A 217 27.06 -9.74 -9.40
C HIS A 217 28.00 -10.06 -8.21
N GLU A 218 27.70 -9.47 -7.05
CA GLU A 218 28.54 -9.61 -5.84
C GLU A 218 28.59 -11.06 -5.32
N ALA A 219 27.46 -11.77 -5.30
CA ALA A 219 27.45 -13.16 -4.81
C ALA A 219 28.37 -14.09 -5.62
N ILE A 220 28.46 -13.88 -6.95
CA ILE A 220 29.36 -14.66 -7.80
C ILE A 220 30.81 -14.33 -7.48
N TYR A 221 31.12 -13.05 -7.33
CA TYR A 221 32.44 -12.60 -6.91
C TYR A 221 32.86 -13.24 -5.57
N TYR A 222 31.96 -13.26 -4.59
CA TYR A 222 32.19 -13.90 -3.29
C TYR A 222 32.37 -15.42 -3.39
N ASP A 223 31.56 -16.10 -4.18
CA ASP A 223 31.65 -17.55 -4.37
C ASP A 223 32.95 -17.95 -5.08
N LEU A 224 33.42 -17.14 -6.03
CA LEU A 224 34.73 -17.31 -6.68
C LEU A 224 35.89 -17.05 -5.70
N LEU A 225 35.78 -16.05 -4.83
CA LEU A 225 36.80 -15.76 -3.81
C LEU A 225 36.89 -16.83 -2.73
N THR A 226 35.75 -17.39 -2.31
CA THR A 226 35.68 -18.37 -1.22
C THR A 226 35.86 -19.82 -1.68
N ASN A 227 36.12 -20.06 -2.98
CA ASN A 227 36.27 -21.38 -3.58
C ASN A 227 35.11 -22.34 -3.29
N LYS A 228 33.90 -21.83 -3.04
CA LYS A 228 32.70 -22.67 -2.84
C LYS A 228 32.23 -23.34 -4.14
N VAL A 229 32.62 -22.78 -5.27
CA VAL A 229 32.35 -23.28 -6.62
C VAL A 229 33.67 -23.79 -7.20
N GLY A 230 33.71 -25.07 -7.55
CA GLY A 230 34.87 -25.79 -8.07
C GLY A 230 35.60 -26.68 -7.05
N SER A 231 35.12 -26.81 -5.80
CA SER A 231 35.81 -27.50 -4.70
C SER A 231 35.80 -29.04 -4.79
N SER A 232 35.49 -29.63 -5.94
CA SER A 232 35.76 -31.06 -6.16
C SER A 232 37.26 -31.24 -6.43
N GLU A 233 37.93 -31.95 -5.52
CA GLU A 233 39.38 -32.07 -5.27
C GLU A 233 40.33 -32.34 -6.47
N GLU A 234 39.85 -32.47 -7.71
CA GLU A 234 40.68 -32.83 -8.87
C GLU A 234 40.90 -31.70 -9.90
N ASN A 235 40.17 -30.58 -9.86
CA ASN A 235 40.23 -29.56 -10.94
C ASN A 235 40.33 -28.09 -10.48
N ALA A 236 40.49 -27.84 -9.19
CA ALA A 236 40.53 -26.51 -8.60
C ALA A 236 41.94 -25.92 -8.56
N GLU A 237 42.57 -25.71 -9.71
CA GLU A 237 43.45 -24.53 -9.78
C GLU A 237 42.55 -23.34 -9.46
N ASN A 238 42.84 -22.63 -8.37
CA ASN A 238 42.10 -21.45 -7.92
C ASN A 238 41.83 -20.55 -9.14
N LEU A 239 40.57 -20.43 -9.56
CA LEU A 239 40.21 -19.84 -10.86
C LEU A 239 40.72 -18.40 -10.98
N ILE A 240 40.75 -17.69 -9.86
CA ILE A 240 41.32 -16.35 -9.72
C ILE A 240 42.84 -16.39 -9.93
N GLN A 241 43.52 -17.34 -9.30
CA GLN A 241 44.97 -17.52 -9.48
C GLN A 241 45.33 -17.91 -10.92
N ARG A 242 44.50 -18.72 -11.58
CA ARG A 242 44.67 -19.08 -12.99
C ARG A 242 44.41 -17.89 -13.91
N ALA A 243 43.37 -17.10 -13.65
CA ALA A 243 43.08 -15.87 -14.38
C ALA A 243 44.26 -14.90 -14.30
N ALA A 244 44.72 -14.61 -13.08
CA ALA A 244 45.81 -13.67 -12.83
C ALA A 244 47.17 -14.20 -13.32
N GLY A 245 47.50 -15.46 -13.03
CA GLY A 245 48.80 -16.03 -13.32
C GLY A 245 49.02 -16.38 -14.80
N LYS A 246 48.03 -17.01 -15.44
CA LYS A 246 48.17 -17.52 -16.82
C LYS A 246 47.66 -16.54 -17.87
N TYR A 247 46.53 -15.88 -17.59
CA TYR A 247 45.86 -15.01 -18.56
C TYR A 247 46.04 -13.53 -18.27
N LYS A 248 46.65 -13.19 -17.12
CA LYS A 248 46.79 -11.81 -16.62
C LYS A 248 45.45 -11.07 -16.60
N VAL A 249 44.37 -11.79 -16.33
CA VAL A 249 43.02 -11.23 -16.13
C VAL A 249 42.76 -11.16 -14.64
N ILE A 250 42.32 -9.99 -14.19
CA ILE A 250 42.00 -9.70 -12.78
C ILE A 250 40.49 -9.57 -12.62
#